data_AF-A0A7K3ZTJ0-F1
#
_entry.id   AF-A0A7K3ZTJ0-F1
#
_cell.length_a   1.000
_cell.length_b   1.000
_cell.length_c   1.000
_cell.angle_alpha   90.00
_cell.angle_beta   90.00
_cell.angle_gamma   90.00
#
_symmetry.space_group_name_H-M   'P 1'
#
loop_
_entity.id
_entity.type
_entity.pdbx_description
1 polymer ?
#
loop_
_entity_poly.entity_id
_entity_poly.type
_entity_poly.pdbx_seq_one_letter_code
_entity_poly.pdbx_strand_id
1 'polypeptide(L)'
;YGLLFGSIFGGSSSVVVISLVSKVKISEKGAITLILESAVTDILCIVISLSIIDVIVTGQADIGGICIGVADKFLLGIAMGLVLGFAWLFALQKVATMSFSYILTLGIVMLGYAASESIGGSGALTALIFGLILGNEKSLLIALRQTFSEKNKKIMLSVEDGLKRFGNEIAFLIRTYFFVFLGIIVSVSSLNLLLSGIMLSFILLGIRYGAVWITTANSPIKSDRKIMTVVLTRGLAAAVLATLPAQFGLEYSDLFVNIAVVVIITTAIIATVGSVVISTQEKNEKFSFNLPKLPRKKSDA
;
A
#
# COMPACT_ATOMS: atom_id res chain seq x y z
N TYR A 1 -17.34 -11.63 -13.23
CA TYR A 1 -17.56 -10.56 -12.24
C TYR A 1 -17.04 -10.87 -10.83
N GLY A 2 -17.25 -12.05 -10.24
CA GLY A 2 -16.75 -12.36 -8.88
C GLY A 2 -15.22 -12.24 -8.72
N LEU A 3 -14.44 -12.71 -9.70
CA LEU A 3 -12.98 -12.51 -9.72
C LEU A 3 -12.58 -11.03 -9.78
N LEU A 4 -13.33 -10.21 -10.52
CA LEU A 4 -13.11 -8.77 -10.59
C LEU A 4 -13.39 -8.07 -9.26
N PHE A 5 -14.45 -8.49 -8.54
CA PHE A 5 -14.68 -8.04 -7.16
C PHE A 5 -13.49 -8.39 -6.26
N GLY A 6 -13.01 -9.63 -6.33
CA GLY A 6 -11.85 -10.07 -5.57
C GLY A 6 -10.57 -9.28 -5.89
N SER A 7 -10.32 -8.97 -7.16
CA SER A 7 -9.13 -8.21 -7.57
C SER A 7 -9.18 -6.75 -7.17
N ILE A 8 -10.35 -6.10 -7.21
CA ILE A 8 -10.54 -4.70 -6.81
C ILE A 8 -10.42 -4.55 -5.29
N PHE A 9 -11.06 -5.45 -4.53
CA PHE A 9 -11.12 -5.39 -3.08
C PHE A 9 -10.10 -6.27 -2.38
N GLY A 10 -9.07 -6.77 -3.09
CA GLY A 10 -8.04 -7.65 -2.53
C GLY A 10 -6.93 -6.91 -1.80
N GLY A 11 -6.57 -5.70 -2.24
CA GLY A 11 -5.35 -4.97 -1.83
C GLY A 11 -5.55 -3.93 -0.74
N SER A 12 -4.52 -3.70 0.08
CA SER A 12 -4.60 -2.79 1.23
C SER A 12 -4.06 -1.41 0.89
N SER A 13 -4.66 -0.37 1.49
CA SER A 13 -4.33 1.02 1.23
C SER A 13 -2.98 1.41 1.82
N SER A 14 -1.98 1.56 0.96
CA SER A 14 -0.62 1.91 1.38
C SER A 14 -0.55 3.16 2.25
N VAL A 15 -1.31 4.21 1.92
CA VAL A 15 -1.18 5.48 2.64
C VAL A 15 -1.85 5.45 4.02
N VAL A 16 -2.98 4.76 4.14
CA VAL A 16 -3.65 4.63 5.44
C VAL A 16 -2.84 3.71 6.35
N VAL A 17 -2.25 2.64 5.79
CA VAL A 17 -1.32 1.76 6.50
C VAL A 17 -0.12 2.54 7.04
N ILE A 18 0.57 3.35 6.21
CA ILE A 18 1.71 4.19 6.65
C ILE A 18 1.31 5.12 7.80
N SER A 19 0.15 5.77 7.69
CA SER A 19 -0.35 6.72 8.69
C SER A 19 -0.75 6.05 10.01
N LEU A 20 -1.18 4.80 9.96
CA LEU A 20 -1.62 4.04 11.11
C LEU A 20 -0.44 3.38 11.83
N VAL A 21 0.48 2.80 11.07
CA VAL A 21 1.73 2.19 11.56
C VAL A 21 2.60 3.21 12.30
N SER A 22 2.62 4.48 11.88
CA SER A 22 3.36 5.54 12.58
C SER A 22 2.75 5.96 13.93
N LYS A 23 1.47 5.62 14.17
CA LYS A 23 0.74 5.96 15.41
C LYS A 23 0.61 4.80 16.39
N VAL A 24 0.86 3.57 15.94
CA VAL A 24 0.71 2.35 16.74
C VAL A 24 2.08 1.78 17.10
N LYS A 25 2.18 1.13 18.26
CA LYS A 25 3.41 0.44 18.67
C LYS A 25 3.55 -0.87 17.90
N ILE A 26 4.32 -0.85 16.82
CA ILE A 26 4.67 -2.03 16.03
C ILE A 26 6.19 -2.12 15.90
N SER A 27 6.75 -3.32 15.71
CA SER A 27 8.18 -3.45 15.42
C SER A 27 8.51 -2.80 14.07
N GLU A 28 9.74 -2.31 13.93
CA GLU A 28 10.23 -1.72 12.67
C GLU A 28 10.10 -2.72 11.50
N LYS A 29 10.39 -4.00 11.74
CA LYS A 29 10.22 -5.07 10.74
C LYS A 29 8.76 -5.26 10.34
N GLY A 30 7.84 -5.23 11.32
CA GLY A 30 6.40 -5.31 11.06
C GLY A 30 5.86 -4.12 10.28
N ALA A 31 6.33 -2.90 10.62
CA ALA A 31 6.01 -1.67 9.91
C ALA A 31 6.43 -1.75 8.42
N ILE A 32 7.69 -2.07 8.17
CA ILE A 32 8.24 -2.20 6.80
C ILE A 32 7.47 -3.27 6.01
N THR A 33 7.16 -4.41 6.65
CA THR A 33 6.41 -5.50 6.01
C THR A 33 5.02 -5.04 5.57
N LEU A 34 4.26 -4.34 6.44
CA LEU A 34 2.93 -3.84 6.10
C LEU A 34 2.97 -2.78 4.99
N ILE A 35 3.96 -1.90 5.00
CA ILE A 35 4.13 -0.85 3.99
C ILE A 35 4.46 -1.47 2.62
N LEU A 36 5.40 -2.43 2.58
CA LEU A 36 5.74 -3.13 1.33
C LEU A 36 4.60 -3.99 0.83
N GLU A 37 3.94 -4.74 1.72
CA GLU A 37 2.77 -5.55 1.38
C GLU A 37 1.68 -4.68 0.75
N SER A 38 1.32 -3.57 1.39
CA SER A 38 0.30 -2.67 0.85
C SER A 38 0.66 -2.10 -0.51
N ALA A 39 1.90 -1.61 -0.69
CA ALA A 39 2.37 -1.08 -1.96
C ALA A 39 2.32 -2.13 -3.10
N VAL A 40 2.78 -3.36 -2.83
CA VAL A 40 2.76 -4.45 -3.81
C VAL A 40 1.33 -4.89 -4.11
N THR A 41 0.47 -4.99 -3.09
CA THR A 41 -0.93 -5.38 -3.32
C THR A 41 -1.72 -4.33 -4.10
N ASP A 42 -1.46 -3.03 -3.91
CA ASP A 42 -2.08 -1.97 -4.72
C ASP A 42 -1.75 -2.16 -6.21
N ILE A 43 -0.49 -2.46 -6.54
CA ILE A 43 -0.06 -2.74 -7.92
C ILE A 43 -0.71 -4.01 -8.46
N LEU A 44 -0.70 -5.10 -7.69
CA LEU A 44 -1.33 -6.37 -8.08
C LEU A 44 -2.83 -6.20 -8.37
N CYS A 45 -3.54 -5.43 -7.54
CA CYS A 45 -4.97 -5.17 -7.74
C CYS A 45 -5.22 -4.42 -9.03
N ILE A 46 -4.39 -3.43 -9.37
CA ILE A 46 -4.51 -2.68 -10.62
C ILE A 46 -4.27 -3.60 -11.81
N VAL A 47 -3.15 -4.32 -11.83
CA VAL A 47 -2.78 -5.18 -12.96
C VAL A 47 -3.80 -6.30 -13.17
N ILE A 48 -4.18 -7.02 -12.11
CA ILE A 48 -5.12 -8.14 -12.20
C ILE A 48 -6.52 -7.64 -12.58
N SER A 49 -6.98 -6.52 -12.01
CA SER A 49 -8.32 -5.99 -12.35
C SER A 49 -8.40 -5.57 -13.81
N LEU A 50 -7.37 -4.90 -14.34
CA LEU A 50 -7.33 -4.52 -15.75
C LEU A 50 -7.29 -5.75 -16.66
N SER A 51 -6.50 -6.77 -16.34
CA SER A 51 -6.48 -8.03 -17.11
C SER A 51 -7.84 -8.73 -17.09
N ILE A 52 -8.53 -8.76 -15.95
CA ILE A 52 -9.87 -9.37 -15.86
C ILE A 52 -10.90 -8.55 -16.66
N ILE A 53 -10.84 -7.22 -16.60
CA ILE A 53 -11.72 -6.36 -17.40
C ILE A 53 -11.51 -6.65 -18.90
N ASP A 54 -10.26 -6.74 -19.34
CA ASP A 54 -9.93 -7.03 -20.74
C ASP A 54 -10.51 -8.38 -21.20
N VAL A 55 -10.42 -9.42 -20.36
CA VAL A 55 -11.05 -10.72 -20.65
C VAL A 55 -12.57 -10.65 -20.71
N ILE A 56 -13.21 -9.84 -19.85
CA ILE A 56 -14.67 -9.67 -19.89
C ILE A 56 -15.10 -8.94 -21.18
N VAL A 57 -14.33 -7.94 -21.62
CA VAL A 57 -14.62 -7.15 -22.82
C VAL A 57 -14.35 -7.96 -24.10
N THR A 58 -13.24 -8.67 -24.17
CA THR A 58 -12.84 -9.45 -25.36
C THR A 58 -13.51 -10.81 -25.45
N GLY A 59 -14.02 -11.34 -24.35
CA GLY A 59 -14.64 -12.66 -24.25
C GLY A 59 -13.67 -13.83 -24.38
N GLN A 60 -12.35 -13.56 -24.46
CA GLN A 60 -11.32 -14.60 -24.58
C GLN A 60 -10.65 -14.83 -23.23
N ALA A 61 -10.94 -15.98 -22.62
CA ALA A 61 -10.32 -16.37 -21.36
C ALA A 61 -9.05 -17.21 -21.63
N ASP A 62 -7.91 -16.53 -21.76
CA ASP A 62 -6.61 -17.19 -21.67
C ASP A 62 -6.00 -17.01 -20.27
N ILE A 63 -6.32 -17.95 -19.37
CA ILE A 63 -5.80 -17.94 -18.00
C ILE A 63 -4.27 -18.05 -17.99
N GLY A 64 -3.69 -18.80 -18.93
CA GLY A 64 -2.24 -18.92 -19.09
C GLY A 64 -1.62 -17.59 -19.49
N GLY A 65 -2.18 -16.95 -20.51
CA GLY A 65 -1.78 -15.62 -20.98
C GLY A 65 -1.92 -14.54 -19.91
N ILE A 66 -2.95 -14.57 -19.06
CA ILE A 66 -3.08 -13.63 -17.93
C ILE A 66 -1.93 -13.84 -16.93
N CYS A 67 -1.67 -15.08 -16.51
CA CYS A 67 -0.61 -15.35 -15.54
C CYS A 67 0.77 -14.95 -16.07
N ILE A 68 1.06 -15.29 -17.33
CA ILE A 68 2.30 -14.91 -18.01
C ILE A 68 2.38 -13.39 -18.16
N GLY A 69 1.33 -12.73 -18.62
CA GLY A 69 1.30 -11.28 -18.79
C GLY A 69 1.45 -10.50 -17.48
N VAL A 70 0.89 -11.01 -16.38
CA VAL A 70 1.13 -10.44 -15.04
C VAL A 70 2.59 -10.63 -14.65
N ALA A 71 3.16 -11.82 -14.85
CA ALA A 71 4.56 -12.09 -14.54
C ALA A 71 5.51 -11.21 -15.35
N ASP A 72 5.26 -11.04 -16.66
CA ASP A 72 6.04 -10.19 -17.56
C ASP A 72 5.97 -8.73 -17.14
N LYS A 73 4.77 -8.22 -16.84
CA LYS A 73 4.58 -6.85 -16.31
C LYS A 73 5.40 -6.61 -15.04
N PHE A 74 5.44 -7.60 -14.15
CA PHE A 74 6.21 -7.52 -12.91
C PHE A 74 7.72 -7.59 -13.16
N LEU A 75 8.16 -8.55 -13.97
CA LEU A 75 9.57 -8.77 -14.24
C LEU A 75 10.19 -7.56 -14.96
N LEU A 76 9.53 -7.07 -16.01
CA LEU A 76 9.94 -5.86 -16.72
C LEU A 76 9.88 -4.63 -15.82
N GLY A 77 8.81 -4.50 -15.01
CA GLY A 77 8.67 -3.39 -14.07
C GLY A 77 9.82 -3.32 -13.05
N ILE A 78 10.20 -4.46 -12.47
CA ILE A 78 11.33 -4.59 -11.54
C ILE A 78 12.65 -4.33 -12.26
N ALA A 79 12.89 -4.95 -13.41
CA ALA A 79 14.12 -4.79 -14.17
C ALA A 79 14.36 -3.32 -14.55
N MET A 80 13.33 -2.65 -15.09
CA MET A 80 13.38 -1.22 -15.43
C MET A 80 13.59 -0.35 -14.20
N GLY A 81 12.91 -0.65 -13.09
CA GLY A 81 13.08 0.09 -11.83
C GLY A 81 14.49 -0.01 -11.27
N LEU A 82 15.10 -1.20 -11.34
CA LEU A 82 16.49 -1.44 -10.94
C LEU A 82 17.45 -0.67 -11.83
N VAL A 83 17.36 -0.84 -13.15
CA VAL A 83 18.24 -0.17 -14.12
C VAL A 83 18.16 1.34 -13.97
N LEU A 84 16.95 1.89 -13.97
CA LEU A 84 16.74 3.33 -13.87
C LEU A 84 17.15 3.88 -12.50
N GLY A 85 16.82 3.18 -11.41
CA GLY A 85 17.16 3.60 -10.05
C GLY A 85 18.66 3.63 -9.81
N PHE A 86 19.40 2.60 -10.24
CA PHE A 86 20.86 2.61 -10.15
C PHE A 86 21.48 3.65 -11.07
N ALA A 87 21.06 3.73 -12.34
CA ALA A 87 21.56 4.73 -13.27
C ALA A 87 21.35 6.16 -12.73
N TRP A 88 20.16 6.42 -12.16
CA TRP A 88 19.85 7.71 -11.56
C TRP A 88 20.63 7.96 -10.28
N LEU A 89 20.81 6.97 -9.41
CA LEU A 89 21.63 7.10 -8.19
C LEU A 89 23.05 7.59 -8.52
N PHE A 90 23.66 7.07 -9.57
CA PHE A 90 24.98 7.52 -10.03
C PHE A 90 24.94 8.91 -10.69
N ALA A 91 23.92 9.20 -11.49
CA ALA A 91 23.75 10.50 -12.13
C ALA A 91 23.52 11.60 -11.08
N LEU A 92 22.75 11.31 -10.04
CA LEU A 92 22.38 12.25 -8.99
C LEU A 92 23.62 12.73 -8.22
N GLN A 93 24.65 11.89 -8.03
CA GLN A 93 25.92 12.33 -7.45
C GLN A 93 26.63 13.42 -8.27
N LYS A 94 26.45 13.43 -9.60
CA LYS A 94 27.06 14.41 -10.51
C LYS A 94 26.21 15.68 -10.65
N VAL A 95 24.88 15.53 -10.61
CA VAL A 95 23.91 16.62 -10.86
C VAL A 95 23.49 17.34 -9.56
N ALA A 96 23.85 16.76 -8.41
CA ALA A 96 23.56 17.18 -7.04
C ALA A 96 23.81 18.67 -6.68
N THR A 97 24.57 19.43 -7.47
CA THR A 97 24.80 20.87 -7.22
C THR A 97 23.65 21.77 -7.68
N MET A 98 22.60 21.24 -8.32
CA MET A 98 21.48 22.03 -8.83
C MET A 98 20.32 22.13 -7.82
N SER A 99 19.78 23.35 -7.62
CA SER A 99 18.68 23.64 -6.68
C SER A 99 17.36 22.89 -6.96
N PHE A 100 17.20 22.31 -8.15
CA PHE A 100 15.97 21.62 -8.60
C PHE A 100 16.12 20.11 -8.76
N SER A 101 17.10 19.49 -8.10
CA SER A 101 17.40 18.05 -8.22
C SER A 101 16.20 17.15 -7.87
N TYR A 102 15.29 17.59 -6.99
CA TYR A 102 14.06 16.85 -6.67
C TYR A 102 13.04 16.84 -7.82
N ILE A 103 12.87 17.97 -8.53
CA ILE A 103 11.99 18.06 -9.72
C ILE A 103 12.55 17.19 -10.83
N LEU A 104 13.86 17.20 -11.01
CA LEU A 104 14.53 16.36 -12.00
C LEU A 104 14.33 14.87 -11.68
N THR A 105 14.50 14.48 -10.42
CA THR A 105 14.24 13.10 -9.96
C THR A 105 12.78 12.69 -10.20
N LEU A 106 11.83 13.60 -9.96
CA LEU A 106 10.43 13.39 -10.27
C LEU A 106 10.20 13.20 -11.79
N GLY A 107 10.84 14.01 -12.63
CA GLY A 107 10.78 13.86 -14.08
C GLY A 107 11.32 12.50 -14.54
N ILE A 108 12.43 12.05 -13.95
CA ILE A 108 13.04 10.75 -14.27
C ILE A 108 12.15 9.58 -13.86
N VAL A 109 11.52 9.62 -12.68
CA VAL A 109 10.59 8.54 -12.30
C VAL A 109 9.35 8.52 -13.19
N MET A 110 8.86 9.68 -13.64
CA MET A 110 7.73 9.76 -14.60
C MET A 110 8.12 9.24 -15.98
N LEU A 111 9.33 9.55 -16.46
CA LEU A 111 9.86 8.98 -17.69
C LEU A 111 10.05 7.46 -17.57
N GLY A 112 10.55 6.99 -16.42
CA GLY A 112 10.66 5.57 -16.12
C GLY A 112 9.33 4.85 -16.12
N TYR A 113 8.32 5.46 -15.50
CA TYR A 113 6.95 4.97 -15.50
C TYR A 113 6.43 4.82 -16.94
N ALA A 114 6.52 5.87 -17.75
CA ALA A 114 6.02 5.87 -19.12
C ALA A 114 6.79 4.89 -20.03
N ALA A 115 8.11 4.81 -19.87
CA ALA A 115 8.96 3.89 -20.62
C ALA A 115 8.70 2.42 -20.25
N SER A 116 8.39 2.15 -18.98
CA SER A 116 8.02 0.80 -18.53
C SER A 116 6.66 0.38 -19.09
N GLU A 117 5.65 1.25 -19.04
CA GLU A 117 4.33 0.94 -19.62
C GLU A 117 4.38 0.76 -21.14
N SER A 118 5.23 1.51 -21.86
CA SER A 118 5.33 1.40 -23.33
C SER A 118 5.95 0.08 -23.80
N ILE A 119 6.81 -0.54 -23.00
CA ILE A 119 7.39 -1.87 -23.29
C ILE A 119 6.57 -3.03 -22.67
N GLY A 120 5.41 -2.73 -22.08
CA GLY A 120 4.52 -3.72 -21.46
C GLY A 120 4.89 -4.11 -20.01
N GLY A 121 5.74 -3.33 -19.34
CA GLY A 121 6.03 -3.44 -17.90
C GLY A 121 5.02 -2.67 -17.03
N SER A 122 5.06 -2.90 -15.71
CA SER A 122 4.28 -2.07 -14.76
C SER A 122 5.05 -0.80 -14.38
N GLY A 123 4.57 0.35 -14.83
CA GLY A 123 5.15 1.65 -14.50
C GLY A 123 5.08 1.95 -13.01
N ALA A 124 3.98 1.57 -12.34
CA ALA A 124 3.83 1.74 -10.90
C ALA A 124 4.87 0.95 -10.11
N LEU A 125 5.18 -0.29 -10.55
CA LEU A 125 6.23 -1.10 -9.95
C LEU A 125 7.62 -0.55 -10.22
N THR A 126 7.88 -0.05 -11.43
CA THR A 126 9.12 0.65 -11.77
C THR A 126 9.34 1.84 -10.84
N ALA A 127 8.32 2.66 -10.60
CA ALA A 127 8.40 3.79 -9.68
C ALA A 127 8.62 3.36 -8.21
N LEU A 128 7.98 2.27 -7.77
CA LEU A 128 8.20 1.70 -6.43
C LEU A 128 9.65 1.25 -6.23
N ILE A 129 10.19 0.46 -7.16
CA ILE A 129 11.56 -0.06 -7.09
C ILE A 129 12.58 1.08 -7.19
N PHE A 130 12.34 2.05 -8.08
CA PHE A 130 13.13 3.27 -8.17
C PHE A 130 13.17 4.03 -6.84
N GLY A 131 12.00 4.24 -6.22
CA GLY A 131 11.89 4.89 -4.90
C GLY A 131 12.57 4.10 -3.78
N LEU A 132 12.49 2.77 -3.81
CA LEU A 132 13.19 1.90 -2.85
C LEU A 132 14.71 1.97 -2.97
N ILE A 133 15.25 2.14 -4.18
CA ILE A 133 16.69 2.33 -4.40
C ILE A 133 17.12 3.69 -3.87
N LEU A 134 16.37 4.74 -4.20
CA LEU A 134 16.70 6.10 -3.75
C LEU A 134 16.53 6.32 -2.25
N GLY A 135 15.61 5.61 -1.59
CA GLY A 135 15.43 5.68 -0.13
C GLY A 135 16.35 4.77 0.67
N ASN A 136 17.13 3.90 0.01
CA ASN A 136 18.15 3.05 0.64
C ASN A 136 19.56 3.41 0.15
N GLU A 137 19.74 4.63 -0.31
CA GLU A 137 20.94 5.15 -0.95
C GLU A 137 22.19 5.01 -0.07
N LYS A 138 22.08 5.27 1.24
CA LYS A 138 23.22 5.14 2.17
C LYS A 138 23.76 3.71 2.20
N SER A 139 22.89 2.73 2.38
CA SER A 139 23.28 1.31 2.45
C SER A 139 23.81 0.80 1.10
N LEU A 140 23.17 1.22 -0.01
CA LEU A 140 23.57 0.82 -1.35
C LEU A 140 24.91 1.43 -1.77
N LEU A 141 25.16 2.70 -1.46
CA LEU A 141 26.43 3.37 -1.78
C LEU A 141 27.62 2.79 -1.02
N ILE A 142 27.41 2.44 0.25
CA ILE A 142 28.41 1.73 1.07
C ILE A 142 28.67 0.33 0.50
N ALA A 143 27.62 -0.41 0.13
CA ALA A 143 27.75 -1.73 -0.49
C ALA A 143 28.50 -1.68 -1.83
N LEU A 144 28.31 -0.61 -2.61
CA LEU A 144 29.00 -0.35 -3.88
C LEU A 144 30.42 0.22 -3.71
N ARG A 145 30.97 0.25 -2.49
CA ARG A 145 32.29 0.78 -2.13
C ARG A 145 32.55 2.20 -2.64
N GLN A 146 31.52 3.03 -2.74
CA GLN A 146 31.68 4.43 -3.12
C GLN A 146 31.85 5.34 -1.90
N THR A 147 32.66 6.39 -2.06
CA THR A 147 32.91 7.37 -1.00
C THR A 147 31.65 8.17 -0.70
N PHE A 148 31.02 7.89 0.43
CA PHE A 148 29.89 8.66 0.93
C PHE A 148 30.40 9.95 1.60
N SER A 149 30.45 11.04 0.85
CA SER A 149 30.84 12.36 1.39
C SER A 149 29.66 13.04 2.12
N GLU A 150 29.92 13.81 3.18
CA GLU A 150 28.90 14.61 3.89
C GLU A 150 28.16 15.58 2.96
N LYS A 151 28.81 16.04 1.87
CA LYS A 151 28.16 16.84 0.82
C LYS A 151 27.06 16.06 0.09
N ASN A 152 27.30 14.78 -0.23
CA ASN A 152 26.32 13.92 -0.89
C ASN A 152 25.12 13.65 0.02
N LYS A 153 25.38 13.44 1.32
CA LYS A 153 24.33 13.25 2.33
C LYS A 153 23.37 14.43 2.40
N LYS A 154 23.88 15.66 2.49
CA LYS A 154 23.05 16.87 2.57
C LYS A 154 22.16 17.06 1.33
N ILE A 155 22.66 16.66 0.16
CA ILE A 155 21.93 16.78 -1.11
C ILE A 155 20.87 15.68 -1.24
N MET A 156 21.19 14.45 -0.83
CA MET A 156 20.20 13.37 -0.83
C MET A 156 19.04 13.69 0.11
N LEU A 157 19.33 14.22 1.30
CA LEU A 157 18.32 14.67 2.25
C LEU A 157 17.42 15.77 1.66
N SER A 158 17.97 16.75 0.93
CA SER A 158 17.15 17.79 0.31
C SER A 158 16.28 17.28 -0.85
N VAL A 159 16.78 16.31 -1.62
CA VAL A 159 16.00 15.63 -2.66
C VAL A 159 14.88 14.79 -2.05
N GLU A 160 15.18 14.04 -0.99
CA GLU A 160 14.23 13.21 -0.27
C GLU A 160 13.10 14.06 0.34
N ASP A 161 13.45 15.14 1.06
CA ASP A 161 12.48 16.04 1.67
C ASP A 161 11.61 16.74 0.61
N GLY A 162 12.21 17.20 -0.49
CA GLY A 162 11.50 17.82 -1.60
C GLY A 162 10.53 16.85 -2.27
N LEU A 163 10.97 15.62 -2.56
CA LEU A 163 10.14 14.59 -3.18
C LEU A 163 9.02 14.13 -2.26
N LYS A 164 9.30 13.91 -0.97
CA LYS A 164 8.30 13.56 0.04
C LYS A 164 7.25 14.64 0.17
N ARG A 165 7.66 15.91 0.28
CA ARG A 165 6.72 17.03 0.41
C ARG A 165 5.82 17.13 -0.81
N PHE A 166 6.40 17.21 -2.00
CA PHE A 166 5.63 17.34 -3.24
C PHE A 166 4.72 16.12 -3.48
N GLY A 167 5.24 14.91 -3.28
CA GLY A 167 4.49 13.67 -3.42
C GLY A 167 3.32 13.59 -2.44
N ASN A 168 3.49 14.03 -1.19
CA ASN A 168 2.42 14.06 -0.20
C ASN A 168 1.30 15.04 -0.58
N GLU A 169 1.65 16.23 -1.07
CA GLU A 169 0.66 17.23 -1.52
C GLU A 169 -0.15 16.72 -2.72
N ILE A 170 0.52 16.14 -3.72
CA ILE A 170 -0.17 15.54 -4.88
C ILE A 170 -1.05 14.37 -4.45
N ALA A 171 -0.51 13.44 -3.64
CA ALA A 171 -1.26 12.29 -3.18
C ALA A 171 -2.48 12.70 -2.34
N PHE A 172 -2.37 13.80 -1.58
CA PHE A 172 -3.49 14.38 -0.84
C PHE A 172 -4.56 14.94 -1.79
N LEU A 173 -4.16 15.71 -2.81
CA LEU A 173 -5.08 16.25 -3.81
C LEU A 173 -5.82 15.12 -4.55
N ILE A 174 -5.08 14.17 -5.13
CA ILE A 174 -5.66 13.05 -5.89
C ILE A 174 -6.61 12.26 -5.00
N ARG A 175 -6.21 11.97 -3.75
CA ARG A 175 -7.06 11.25 -2.80
C ARG A 175 -8.36 12.00 -2.53
N THR A 176 -8.27 13.28 -2.23
CA THR A 176 -9.43 14.12 -1.93
C THR A 176 -10.37 14.16 -3.13
N TYR A 177 -9.83 14.36 -4.32
CA TYR A 177 -10.58 14.32 -5.57
C TYR A 177 -11.35 13.00 -5.72
N PHE A 178 -10.67 11.85 -5.64
CA PHE A 178 -11.33 10.55 -5.84
C PHE A 178 -12.35 10.21 -4.75
N PHE A 179 -12.11 10.56 -3.49
CA PHE A 179 -13.09 10.31 -2.44
C PHE A 179 -14.32 11.20 -2.55
N VAL A 180 -14.13 12.49 -2.89
CA VAL A 180 -15.27 13.40 -3.14
C VAL A 180 -16.02 12.95 -4.38
N PHE A 181 -15.32 12.62 -5.46
CA PHE A 181 -15.91 12.10 -6.69
C PHE A 181 -16.73 10.84 -6.43
N LEU A 182 -16.15 9.87 -5.71
CA LEU A 182 -16.83 8.63 -5.33
C LEU A 182 -18.09 8.91 -4.48
N GLY A 183 -18.00 9.87 -3.55
CA GLY A 183 -19.14 10.30 -2.74
C GLY A 183 -20.25 11.02 -3.51
N ILE A 184 -19.96 11.60 -4.67
CA ILE A 184 -20.96 12.22 -5.55
C ILE A 184 -21.69 11.16 -6.39
N ILE A 185 -20.96 10.17 -6.91
CA ILE A 185 -21.53 9.14 -7.81
C ILE A 185 -22.23 7.99 -7.06
N VAL A 186 -21.95 7.83 -5.76
CA VAL A 186 -22.54 6.73 -4.99
C VAL A 186 -24.04 6.96 -4.80
N SER A 187 -24.80 5.90 -5.00
CA SER A 187 -26.25 5.88 -4.80
C SER A 187 -26.60 4.74 -3.85
N VAL A 188 -26.57 5.02 -2.54
CA VAL A 188 -26.94 4.05 -1.49
C VAL A 188 -28.47 4.01 -1.35
N SER A 189 -29.16 3.60 -2.40
CA SER A 189 -30.62 3.53 -2.40
C SER A 189 -31.17 2.24 -1.80
N SER A 190 -30.37 1.18 -1.68
CA SER A 190 -30.82 -0.12 -1.18
C SER A 190 -30.08 -0.55 0.08
N LEU A 191 -30.86 -0.94 1.10
CA LEU A 191 -30.34 -1.56 2.33
C LEU A 191 -29.57 -2.85 2.03
N ASN A 192 -29.96 -3.57 0.97
CA ASN A 192 -29.30 -4.80 0.56
C ASN A 192 -27.84 -4.54 0.13
N LEU A 193 -27.58 -3.48 -0.64
CA LEU A 193 -26.21 -3.11 -1.04
C LEU A 193 -25.36 -2.74 0.19
N LEU A 194 -25.93 -1.96 1.11
CA LEU A 194 -25.25 -1.60 2.36
C LEU A 194 -24.87 -2.84 3.18
N LEU A 195 -25.82 -3.75 3.39
CA LEU A 195 -25.58 -4.98 4.15
C LEU A 195 -24.54 -5.88 3.46
N SER A 196 -24.60 -5.99 2.13
CA SER A 196 -23.63 -6.77 1.35
C SER A 196 -22.20 -6.23 1.46
N GLY A 197 -22.02 -4.90 1.43
CA GLY A 197 -20.69 -4.27 1.60
C GLY A 197 -20.13 -4.43 3.01
N ILE A 198 -20.99 -4.35 4.03
CA ILE A 198 -20.59 -4.62 5.43
C ILE A 198 -20.17 -6.09 5.57
N MET A 199 -20.99 -7.01 5.07
CA MET A 199 -20.70 -8.45 5.12
C MET A 199 -19.37 -8.76 4.39
N LEU A 200 -19.16 -8.17 3.21
CA LEU A 200 -17.91 -8.31 2.46
C LEU A 200 -16.71 -7.80 3.26
N SER A 201 -16.85 -6.67 3.97
CA SER A 201 -15.78 -6.12 4.83
C SER A 201 -15.38 -7.09 5.94
N PHE A 202 -16.35 -7.75 6.58
CA PHE A 202 -16.07 -8.78 7.58
C PHE A 202 -15.43 -10.03 7.00
N ILE A 203 -15.86 -10.47 5.81
CA ILE A 203 -15.23 -11.58 5.10
C ILE A 203 -13.76 -11.26 4.79
N LEU A 204 -13.47 -10.07 4.28
CA LEU A 204 -12.10 -9.62 4.01
C LEU A 204 -11.24 -9.57 5.28
N LEU A 205 -11.81 -9.12 6.40
CA LEU A 205 -11.14 -9.15 7.70
C LEU A 205 -10.85 -10.57 8.18
N GLY A 206 -11.78 -11.50 7.99
CA GLY A 206 -11.60 -12.92 8.31
C GLY A 206 -10.50 -13.57 7.48
N ILE A 207 -10.48 -13.31 6.17
CA ILE A 207 -9.41 -13.77 5.26
C ILE A 207 -8.06 -13.19 5.70
N ARG A 208 -8.01 -11.90 6.06
CA ARG A 208 -6.80 -11.27 6.58
C ARG A 208 -6.31 -11.92 7.87
N TYR A 209 -7.20 -12.22 8.81
CA TYR A 209 -6.84 -12.92 10.04
C TYR A 209 -6.18 -14.27 9.74
N GLY A 210 -6.75 -15.05 8.81
CA GLY A 210 -6.20 -16.31 8.35
C GLY A 210 -4.82 -16.14 7.69
N ALA A 211 -4.70 -15.21 6.75
CA ALA A 211 -3.45 -14.93 6.04
C ALA A 211 -2.33 -14.55 7.01
N VAL A 212 -2.57 -13.59 7.91
CA VAL A 212 -1.60 -13.16 8.93
C VAL A 212 -1.29 -14.28 9.93
N TRP A 213 -2.27 -15.15 10.25
CA TRP A 213 -2.02 -16.34 11.09
C TRP A 213 -0.99 -17.27 10.46
N ILE A 214 -1.14 -17.56 9.17
CA ILE A 214 -0.28 -18.48 8.44
C ILE A 214 1.11 -17.86 8.23
N THR A 215 1.19 -16.62 7.75
CA THR A 215 2.46 -15.97 7.40
C THR A 215 3.33 -15.67 8.62
N THR A 216 2.71 -15.43 9.78
CA THR A 216 3.43 -15.02 10.99
C THR A 216 3.69 -16.18 11.96
N ALA A 217 3.22 -17.40 11.67
CA ALA A 217 3.35 -18.56 12.56
C ALA A 217 4.80 -18.84 13.01
N ASN A 218 5.76 -18.72 12.08
CA ASN A 218 7.19 -18.97 12.30
C ASN A 218 8.06 -17.70 12.19
N SER A 219 7.46 -16.50 12.20
CA SER A 219 8.16 -15.24 12.01
C SER A 219 8.46 -14.54 13.33
N PRO A 220 9.58 -13.79 13.46
CA PRO A 220 9.86 -12.94 14.62
C PRO A 220 8.80 -11.84 14.84
N ILE A 221 7.93 -11.59 13.86
CA ILE A 221 6.87 -10.55 13.88
C ILE A 221 5.58 -11.07 14.59
N LYS A 222 5.64 -12.21 15.28
CA LYS A 222 4.50 -12.83 15.97
C LYS A 222 3.84 -11.94 17.03
N SER A 223 4.60 -11.06 17.68
CA SER A 223 4.08 -10.07 18.63
C SER A 223 3.10 -9.09 17.99
N ASP A 224 3.33 -8.74 16.72
CA ASP A 224 2.64 -7.65 16.04
C ASP A 224 1.38 -8.14 15.31
N ARG A 225 1.09 -9.44 15.42
CA ARG A 225 0.04 -10.13 14.68
C ARG A 225 -1.35 -9.51 14.85
N LYS A 226 -1.68 -9.05 16.06
CA LYS A 226 -2.96 -8.39 16.34
C LYS A 226 -3.09 -7.10 15.52
N ILE A 227 -2.04 -6.29 15.51
CA ILE A 227 -1.97 -5.03 14.75
C ILE A 227 -2.03 -5.34 13.25
N MET A 228 -1.16 -6.24 12.76
CA MET A 228 -1.11 -6.60 11.33
C MET A 228 -2.45 -7.12 10.77
N THR A 229 -3.28 -7.73 11.60
CA THR A 229 -4.61 -8.19 11.21
C THR A 229 -5.61 -7.04 11.10
N VAL A 230 -5.57 -6.12 12.07
CA VAL A 230 -6.51 -4.98 12.16
C VAL A 230 -6.16 -3.87 11.18
N VAL A 231 -4.88 -3.76 10.78
CA VAL A 231 -4.42 -2.81 9.75
C VAL A 231 -4.79 -3.34 8.34
N LEU A 232 -6.09 -3.59 8.13
CA LEU A 232 -6.70 -3.85 6.84
C LEU A 232 -7.61 -2.68 6.50
N THR A 233 -7.10 -1.76 5.68
CA THR A 233 -7.88 -0.64 5.16
C THR A 233 -7.92 -0.74 3.66
N ARG A 234 -9.11 -0.57 3.07
CA ARG A 234 -9.22 -0.30 1.64
C ARG A 234 -9.16 1.21 1.44
N GLY A 235 -8.69 1.64 0.27
CA GLY A 235 -8.42 3.06 0.06
C GLY A 235 -8.49 3.46 -1.40
N LEU A 236 -7.59 4.34 -1.80
CA LEU A 236 -7.63 5.00 -3.11
C LEU A 236 -7.61 4.01 -4.27
N ALA A 237 -6.76 2.99 -4.24
CA ALA A 237 -6.70 2.00 -5.33
C ALA A 237 -8.06 1.32 -5.56
N ALA A 238 -8.72 0.84 -4.50
CA ALA A 238 -10.05 0.24 -4.58
C ALA A 238 -11.11 1.25 -5.07
N ALA A 239 -11.03 2.51 -4.62
CA ALA A 239 -11.93 3.58 -5.06
C ALA A 239 -11.82 3.84 -6.57
N VAL A 240 -10.59 3.95 -7.10
CA VAL A 240 -10.34 4.18 -8.53
C VAL A 240 -10.79 2.97 -9.33
N LEU A 241 -10.36 1.77 -8.93
CA LEU A 241 -10.63 0.53 -9.66
C LEU A 241 -12.13 0.19 -9.72
N ALA A 242 -12.90 0.54 -8.68
CA ALA A 242 -14.35 0.36 -8.66
C ALA A 242 -15.09 1.20 -9.71
N THR A 243 -14.47 2.27 -10.22
CA THR A 243 -15.06 3.09 -11.30
C THR A 243 -14.73 2.56 -12.70
N LEU A 244 -13.72 1.70 -12.84
CA LEU A 244 -13.31 1.19 -14.15
C LEU A 244 -14.43 0.38 -14.84
N PRO A 245 -15.20 -0.49 -14.15
CA PRO A 245 -16.30 -1.18 -14.80
C PRO A 245 -17.31 -0.26 -15.50
N ALA A 246 -17.58 0.91 -14.91
CA ALA A 246 -18.43 1.93 -15.52
C ALA A 246 -17.82 2.51 -16.80
N GLN A 247 -16.51 2.76 -16.80
CA GLN A 247 -15.78 3.31 -17.95
C GLN A 247 -15.74 2.34 -19.13
N PHE A 248 -15.68 1.03 -18.86
CA PHE A 248 -15.71 -0.02 -19.88
C PHE A 248 -17.13 -0.49 -20.24
N GLY A 249 -18.18 0.14 -19.72
CA GLY A 249 -19.58 -0.15 -20.08
C GLY A 249 -20.11 -1.49 -19.57
N LEU A 250 -19.60 -1.99 -18.45
CA LEU A 250 -20.01 -3.27 -17.86
C LEU A 250 -21.34 -3.15 -17.09
N GLU A 251 -22.25 -4.12 -17.27
CA GLU A 251 -23.63 -4.09 -16.74
C GLU A 251 -23.76 -3.87 -15.22
N TYR A 252 -22.79 -4.33 -14.44
CA TYR A 252 -22.83 -4.26 -12.96
C TYR A 252 -22.02 -3.09 -12.37
N SER A 253 -21.70 -2.07 -13.17
CA SER A 253 -20.83 -0.95 -12.77
C SER A 253 -21.26 -0.26 -11.47
N ASP A 254 -22.55 -0.01 -11.30
CA ASP A 254 -23.09 0.70 -10.14
C ASP A 254 -22.92 -0.11 -8.85
N LEU A 255 -22.95 -1.44 -8.96
CA LEU A 255 -22.77 -2.35 -7.84
C LEU A 255 -21.33 -2.27 -7.32
N PHE A 256 -20.33 -2.17 -8.20
CA PHE A 256 -18.93 -2.00 -7.80
C PHE A 256 -18.71 -0.70 -7.03
N VAL A 257 -19.22 0.42 -7.54
CA VAL A 257 -19.08 1.74 -6.92
C VAL A 257 -19.75 1.78 -5.55
N ASN A 258 -20.99 1.29 -5.45
CA ASN A 258 -21.76 1.29 -4.21
C ASN A 258 -21.13 0.40 -3.13
N ILE A 259 -20.71 -0.82 -3.50
CA ILE A 259 -20.02 -1.70 -2.56
C ILE A 259 -18.66 -1.13 -2.15
N ALA A 260 -17.92 -0.49 -3.07
CA ALA A 260 -16.62 0.09 -2.78
C ALA A 260 -16.67 1.12 -1.66
N VAL A 261 -17.62 2.05 -1.72
CA VAL A 261 -17.81 3.07 -0.68
C VAL A 261 -18.05 2.43 0.68
N VAL A 262 -18.99 1.48 0.74
CA VAL A 262 -19.34 0.79 1.99
C VAL A 262 -18.13 0.03 2.54
N VAL A 263 -17.38 -0.67 1.68
CA VAL A 263 -16.19 -1.42 2.09
C VAL A 263 -15.08 -0.49 2.58
N ILE A 264 -14.82 0.62 1.89
CA ILE A 264 -13.77 1.56 2.29
C ILE A 264 -14.11 2.19 3.64
N ILE A 265 -15.33 2.68 3.82
CA ILE A 265 -15.77 3.26 5.10
C ILE A 265 -15.72 2.23 6.22
N THR A 266 -16.28 1.04 6.00
CA THR A 266 -16.36 -0.01 7.02
C THR A 266 -14.96 -0.47 7.44
N THR A 267 -14.07 -0.74 6.48
CA THR A 267 -12.68 -1.16 6.78
C THR A 267 -11.85 -0.05 7.43
N ALA A 268 -12.05 1.22 7.04
CA ALA A 268 -11.41 2.36 7.69
C ALA A 268 -11.84 2.51 9.16
N ILE A 269 -13.14 2.35 9.46
CA ILE A 269 -13.66 2.36 10.83
C ILE A 269 -13.07 1.20 11.64
N ILE A 270 -13.11 -0.02 11.11
CA ILE A 270 -12.57 -1.22 11.78
C ILE A 270 -11.09 -1.03 12.12
N ALA A 271 -10.27 -0.57 11.17
CA ALA A 271 -8.85 -0.37 11.41
C ALA A 271 -8.57 0.74 12.42
N THR A 272 -9.32 1.85 12.35
CA THR A 272 -9.17 2.96 13.29
C THR A 272 -9.55 2.54 14.70
N VAL A 273 -10.74 1.97 14.89
CA VAL A 273 -11.21 1.51 16.21
C VAL A 273 -10.32 0.40 16.74
N GLY A 274 -10.00 -0.61 15.94
CA GLY A 274 -9.21 -1.75 16.37
C GLY A 274 -7.77 -1.35 16.74
N SER A 275 -7.15 -0.41 16.00
CA SER A 275 -5.80 0.07 16.33
C SER A 275 -5.76 0.81 17.68
N VAL A 276 -6.77 1.64 17.96
CA VAL A 276 -6.91 2.36 19.24
C VAL A 276 -7.12 1.38 20.38
N VAL A 277 -8.01 0.40 20.22
CA VAL A 277 -8.29 -0.63 21.24
C VAL A 277 -7.03 -1.43 21.57
N ILE A 278 -6.29 -1.90 20.56
CA ILE A 278 -5.05 -2.66 20.76
C ILE A 278 -3.98 -1.81 21.45
N SER A 279 -3.80 -0.56 21.01
CA SER A 279 -2.82 0.35 21.63
C SER A 279 -3.13 0.67 23.10
N THR A 280 -4.41 0.67 23.47
CA THR A 280 -4.88 0.90 24.84
C THR A 280 -4.70 -0.35 25.72
N GLN A 281 -4.96 -1.55 25.17
CA GLN A 281 -4.76 -2.81 25.88
C GLN A 281 -3.29 -3.06 26.25
N GLU A 282 -2.35 -2.77 25.34
CA GLU A 282 -0.91 -2.88 25.64
C GLU A 282 -0.44 -1.90 26.73
N LYS A 283 -1.08 -0.72 26.82
CA LYS A 283 -0.81 0.26 27.87
C LYS A 283 -1.27 -0.24 29.23
N ASN A 284 -2.42 -0.91 29.28
CA ASN A 284 -2.99 -1.48 30.50
C ASN A 284 -2.25 -2.73 30.98
N GLU A 285 -1.85 -3.65 30.07
CA GLU A 285 -1.07 -4.84 30.45
C GLU A 285 0.30 -4.48 31.07
N LYS A 286 0.99 -3.46 30.55
CA LYS A 286 2.24 -2.96 31.15
C LYS A 286 2.03 -2.26 32.49
N PHE A 287 0.89 -1.58 32.67
CA PHE A 287 0.54 -0.97 33.96
C PHE A 287 0.28 -2.04 35.02
N SER A 288 -0.41 -3.14 34.67
CA SER A 288 -0.66 -4.26 35.56
C SER A 288 0.63 -5.04 35.93
N PHE A 289 1.59 -5.14 35.01
CA PHE A 289 2.87 -5.84 35.26
C PHE A 289 3.85 -5.03 36.13
N ASN A 290 3.77 -3.69 36.08
CA ASN A 290 4.65 -2.78 36.84
C ASN A 290 4.12 -2.40 38.24
N LEU A 291 2.96 -2.92 38.66
CA LEU A 291 2.52 -2.78 40.03
C LEU A 291 3.43 -3.64 40.92
N PRO A 292 4.13 -3.06 41.93
CA PRO A 292 4.87 -3.86 42.90
C PRO A 292 3.88 -4.83 43.55
N LYS A 293 4.20 -6.13 43.52
CA LYS A 293 3.42 -7.15 44.23
C LYS A 293 3.41 -6.75 45.71
N LEU A 294 2.28 -6.23 46.17
CA LEU A 294 2.08 -5.86 47.57
C LEU A 294 2.43 -7.09 48.43
N PRO A 295 3.29 -6.96 49.45
CA PRO A 295 3.61 -8.07 50.31
C PRO A 295 2.31 -8.58 50.94
N ARG A 296 2.01 -9.87 50.73
CA ARG A 296 0.94 -10.55 51.45
C ARG A 296 1.25 -10.40 52.94
N LYS A 297 0.44 -9.60 53.63
CA LYS A 297 0.47 -9.47 55.08
C LYS A 297 0.31 -10.88 55.64
N LYS A 298 1.35 -11.44 56.27
CA LYS A 298 1.22 -12.63 57.10
C LYS A 298 0.22 -12.25 58.19
N SER A 299 -0.87 -13.00 58.25
CA SER A 299 -1.77 -13.00 59.39
C SER A 299 -1.01 -13.71 60.50
N ASP A 300 -0.40 -12.96 61.39
CA ASP A 300 0.10 -13.51 62.65
C ASP A 300 -1.11 -13.89 63.50
N ALA A 301 -1.12 -15.15 63.95
CA ALA A 301 -2.00 -15.71 64.96
C ALA A 301 -1.32 -15.58 66.33
#